data_AF-A0A7J5WPD0-F1
#
_entry.id   AF-A0A7J5WPD0-F1
#
_cell.length_a   1.000
_cell.length_b   1.000
_cell.length_c   1.000
_cell.angle_alpha   90.00
_cell.angle_beta   90.00
_cell.angle_gamma   90.00
#
_symmetry.space_group_name_H-M   'P 1'
#
loop_
_entity.id
_entity.type
_entity.pdbx_description
1 polymer ?
#
loop_
_entity_poly.entity_id
_entity_poly.type
_entity_poly.pdbx_seq_one_letter_code
_entity_poly.pdbx_strand_id
1 'polypeptide(L)'
;MKRRSFLRNLGFTGGVFAFPSVLTNAHATTVETDDQLVIKGKVLSKGKGIAGVVVSDGIQVFKTDKNGQYQFTVKENTDFVFISSPAGYTFNHTVYIAS
;
A
#
# COMPACT_ATOMS: atom_id res chain seq x y z
N MET A 1 -10.90 -21.42 12.89
CA MET A 1 -10.27 -22.60 13.53
C MET A 1 -8.84 -22.75 13.02
N LYS A 2 -7.85 -22.67 13.92
CA LYS A 2 -6.41 -22.66 13.60
C LYS A 2 -5.87 -24.09 13.53
N ARG A 3 -5.83 -24.69 12.34
CA ARG A 3 -5.26 -26.04 12.06
C ARG A 3 -3.75 -26.17 12.33
N ARG A 4 -3.10 -25.10 12.79
CA ARG A 4 -1.67 -24.95 13.02
C ARG A 4 -1.20 -25.22 14.46
N SER A 5 -2.11 -25.55 15.38
CA SER A 5 -1.69 -25.99 16.73
C SER A 5 -1.40 -27.49 16.81
N PHE A 6 -1.73 -28.26 15.77
CA PHE A 6 -1.66 -29.73 15.78
C PHE A 6 -0.23 -30.28 15.65
N LEU A 7 0.69 -29.55 15.01
CA LEU A 7 2.07 -30.02 14.83
C LEU A 7 3.01 -29.68 15.99
N ARG A 8 2.52 -29.07 17.08
CA ARG A 8 3.40 -28.62 18.17
C ARG A 8 3.88 -29.76 19.10
N ASN A 9 3.26 -30.94 19.05
CA ASN A 9 3.52 -32.02 20.02
C ASN A 9 3.71 -33.43 19.41
N LEU A 10 4.16 -33.54 18.16
CA LEU A 10 4.60 -34.83 17.63
C LEU A 10 6.04 -35.15 18.08
N GLY A 11 6.15 -36.02 19.11
CA GLY A 11 7.21 -37.02 19.18
C GLY A 11 8.38 -36.78 20.16
N PHE A 12 8.13 -36.58 21.45
CA PHE A 12 9.12 -36.82 22.52
C PHE A 12 8.88 -38.20 23.15
N THR A 13 9.15 -39.29 22.42
CA THR A 13 9.20 -40.64 23.00
C THR A 13 10.27 -41.48 22.31
N GLY A 14 11.50 -41.47 22.83
CA GLY A 14 12.50 -42.48 22.48
C GLY A 14 13.96 -42.04 22.58
N GLY A 15 14.55 -42.20 23.78
CA GLY A 15 15.95 -42.62 23.97
C GLY A 15 17.12 -41.71 23.53
N VAL A 16 17.85 -41.19 24.53
CA VAL A 16 19.28 -40.83 24.59
C VAL A 16 20.08 -41.05 23.29
N PHE A 17 20.80 -40.03 22.78
CA PHE A 17 22.24 -40.06 22.39
C PHE A 17 22.70 -38.71 21.80
N ALA A 18 23.75 -38.15 22.41
CA ALA A 18 24.69 -37.13 21.90
C ALA A 18 24.17 -35.75 21.43
N PHE A 19 24.30 -34.75 22.31
CA PHE A 19 24.55 -33.37 21.87
C PHE A 19 26.00 -33.30 21.34
N PRO A 20 26.21 -32.97 20.06
CA PRO A 20 26.73 -31.64 19.78
C PRO A 20 26.28 -31.10 18.42
N SER A 21 25.51 -30.02 18.42
CA SER A 21 25.65 -28.98 17.41
C SER A 21 24.83 -27.78 17.86
N VAL A 22 25.54 -26.67 18.04
CA VAL A 22 24.98 -25.33 18.15
C VAL A 22 24.23 -25.07 16.84
N LEU A 23 22.94 -25.39 16.79
CA LEU A 23 22.08 -25.02 15.69
C LEU A 23 21.43 -23.69 16.05
N THR A 24 22.21 -22.66 15.71
CA THR A 24 21.79 -21.34 15.24
C THR A 24 20.35 -20.94 15.60
N ASN A 25 20.24 -19.89 16.43
CA ASN A 25 19.02 -19.11 16.51
C ASN A 25 18.73 -18.52 15.12
N ALA A 26 17.90 -19.19 14.33
CA ALA A 26 17.29 -18.57 13.17
C ALA A 26 16.31 -17.52 13.71
N HIS A 27 16.83 -16.32 13.94
CA HIS A 27 16.02 -15.13 14.08
C HIS A 27 15.36 -14.91 12.72
N ALA A 28 14.21 -15.56 12.51
CA ALA A 28 13.34 -15.27 11.40
C ALA A 28 12.74 -13.88 11.66
N THR A 29 13.53 -12.84 11.35
CA THR A 29 12.95 -11.53 11.05
C THR A 29 12.27 -11.68 9.70
N THR A 30 11.04 -12.20 9.71
CA THR A 30 10.11 -11.91 8.63
C THR A 30 9.74 -10.44 8.81
N VAL A 31 10.59 -9.54 8.30
CA VAL A 31 10.12 -8.21 7.92
C VAL A 31 9.22 -8.45 6.72
N GLU A 32 7.98 -8.80 6.99
CA GLU A 32 6.89 -8.61 6.05
C GLU A 32 6.74 -7.09 5.95
N THR A 33 7.57 -6.43 5.13
CA THR A 33 7.20 -5.11 4.64
C THR A 33 5.97 -5.35 3.78
N ASP A 34 4.80 -5.21 4.39
CA ASP A 34 3.58 -4.83 3.67
C ASP A 34 3.95 -3.53 2.94
N ASP A 35 4.47 -3.66 1.72
CA ASP A 35 5.01 -2.55 0.94
C ASP A 35 3.79 -1.79 0.40
N GLN A 36 3.17 -1.04 1.31
CA GLN A 36 1.96 -0.29 1.05
C GLN A 36 2.31 0.80 0.05
N LEU A 37 1.80 0.65 -1.18
CA LEU A 37 1.98 1.65 -2.22
C LEU A 37 1.26 2.95 -1.80
N VAL A 38 2.05 3.99 -1.54
CA VAL A 38 1.54 5.33 -1.22
C VAL A 38 1.69 6.22 -2.45
N ILE A 39 0.55 6.72 -2.95
CA ILE A 39 0.51 7.68 -4.05
C ILE A 39 0.41 9.10 -3.48
N LYS A 40 1.19 10.02 -4.05
CA LYS A 40 1.17 11.45 -3.71
C LYS A 40 1.20 12.29 -4.97
N GLY A 41 0.54 13.44 -4.94
CA GLY A 41 0.58 14.38 -6.06
C GLY A 41 -0.01 15.74 -5.72
N LYS A 42 -0.05 16.61 -6.73
CA LYS A 42 -0.61 17.97 -6.62
C LYS A 42 -1.45 18.30 -7.83
N VAL A 43 -2.55 19.02 -7.60
CA VAL A 43 -3.40 19.57 -8.65
C VAL A 43 -3.24 21.08 -8.65
N LEU A 44 -2.72 21.61 -9.75
CA LEU A 44 -2.33 23.00 -9.90
C LEU A 44 -3.05 23.64 -11.09
N SER A 45 -3.33 24.94 -11.00
CA SER A 45 -3.66 25.79 -12.13
C SER A 45 -2.81 27.04 -12.08
N LYS A 46 -2.06 27.31 -13.15
CA LYS A 46 -1.14 28.46 -13.24
C LYS A 46 -0.20 28.56 -12.02
N GLY A 47 0.29 27.42 -11.55
CA GLY A 47 1.17 27.31 -10.38
C GLY A 47 0.49 27.39 -9.01
N LYS A 48 -0.82 27.66 -8.94
CA LYS A 48 -1.59 27.70 -7.68
C LYS A 48 -2.31 26.38 -7.43
N GLY A 49 -2.22 25.86 -6.20
CA GLY A 49 -2.95 24.66 -5.79
C GLY A 49 -4.47 24.84 -5.82
N ILE A 50 -5.18 23.81 -6.27
CA ILE A 50 -6.65 23.79 -6.31
C ILE A 50 -7.16 22.86 -5.22
N ALA A 51 -7.94 23.40 -4.28
CA ALA A 51 -8.52 22.65 -3.18
C ALA A 51 -9.78 21.89 -3.58
N GLY A 52 -10.05 20.77 -2.91
CA GLY A 52 -11.29 20.03 -3.05
C GLY A 52 -11.45 19.25 -4.36
N VAL A 53 -10.40 19.16 -5.17
CA VAL A 53 -10.40 18.36 -6.39
C VAL A 53 -10.48 16.89 -6.02
N VAL A 54 -11.40 16.16 -6.64
CA VAL A 54 -11.60 14.74 -6.34
C VAL A 54 -10.56 13.90 -7.07
N VAL A 55 -9.91 13.01 -6.33
CA VAL A 55 -8.90 12.06 -6.82
C VAL A 55 -9.33 10.65 -6.40
N SER A 56 -9.22 9.67 -7.29
CA SER A 56 -9.63 8.29 -7.02
C SER A 56 -8.65 7.28 -7.61
N ASP A 57 -8.47 6.15 -6.94
CA ASP A 57 -7.79 4.95 -7.46
C ASP A 57 -8.77 3.98 -8.17
N GLY A 58 -10.05 4.36 -8.30
CA GLY A 58 -11.12 3.51 -8.82
C GLY A 58 -11.92 2.78 -7.74
N ILE A 59 -11.47 2.79 -6.48
CA ILE A 59 -12.12 2.11 -5.34
C ILE A 59 -12.41 3.11 -4.21
N GLN A 60 -11.42 3.95 -3.92
CA GLN A 60 -11.42 4.98 -2.90
C GLN A 60 -11.47 6.36 -3.53
N VAL A 61 -11.96 7.33 -2.77
CA VAL A 61 -12.13 8.71 -3.22
C VAL A 61 -11.54 9.66 -2.18
N PHE A 62 -10.68 10.56 -2.64
CA PHE A 62 -9.97 11.55 -1.86
C PHE A 62 -10.22 12.95 -2.42
N LYS A 63 -9.89 13.98 -1.63
CA LYS A 63 -9.93 15.37 -2.05
C LYS A 63 -8.60 16.05 -1.79
N THR A 64 -8.19 16.92 -2.70
CA THR A 64 -7.00 17.75 -2.49
C THR A 64 -7.18 18.74 -1.34
N ASP A 65 -6.09 19.01 -0.63
CA ASP A 65 -6.04 20.01 0.44
C ASP A 65 -6.03 21.46 -0.10
N LYS A 66 -5.95 22.45 0.80
CA LYS A 66 -5.88 23.88 0.45
C LYS A 66 -4.72 24.26 -0.49
N ASN A 67 -3.66 23.45 -0.54
CA ASN A 67 -2.47 23.63 -1.37
C ASN A 67 -2.52 22.76 -2.64
N GLY A 68 -3.65 22.09 -2.90
CA GLY A 68 -3.84 21.19 -4.03
C GLY A 68 -3.20 19.81 -3.86
N GLN A 69 -2.73 19.46 -2.66
CA GLN A 69 -2.00 18.21 -2.42
C GLN A 69 -2.96 17.06 -2.11
N TYR A 70 -2.62 15.86 -2.58
CA TYR A 70 -3.27 14.63 -2.18
C TYR A 70 -2.24 13.56 -1.85
N GLN A 71 -2.59 12.67 -0.92
CA GLN A 71 -1.82 11.48 -0.57
C GLN A 71 -2.79 10.41 -0.10
N PHE A 72 -2.59 9.17 -0.58
CA PHE A 72 -3.33 8.03 -0.08
C PHE A 72 -2.56 6.72 -0.27
N THR A 73 -2.94 5.73 0.51
CA THR A 73 -2.47 4.35 0.38
C THR A 73 -3.42 3.58 -0.54
N VAL A 74 -2.84 2.89 -1.52
CA VAL A 74 -3.54 1.99 -2.42
C VAL A 74 -3.95 0.72 -1.66
N LYS A 75 -5.24 0.37 -1.73
CA LYS A 75 -5.78 -0.83 -1.04
C LYS A 75 -5.76 -2.09 -1.91
N GLU A 76 -5.86 -1.93 -3.23
CA GLU A 76 -5.85 -3.01 -4.20
C GLU A 76 -5.03 -2.57 -5.41
N ASN A 77 -4.42 -3.49 -6.14
CA ASN A 77 -3.60 -3.15 -7.31
C ASN A 77 -4.47 -2.55 -8.43
N THR A 78 -4.46 -1.22 -8.53
CA THR A 78 -5.14 -0.44 -9.56
C THR A 78 -4.12 0.28 -10.43
N ASP A 79 -4.31 0.23 -11.74
CA ASP A 79 -3.30 0.75 -12.69
C ASP A 79 -3.36 2.27 -12.87
N PHE A 80 -4.47 2.92 -12.47
CA PHE A 80 -4.75 4.30 -12.81
C PHE A 80 -5.21 5.14 -11.62
N VAL A 81 -4.88 6.43 -11.70
CA VAL A 81 -5.42 7.48 -10.83
C VAL A 81 -6.32 8.37 -11.68
N PHE A 82 -7.54 8.58 -11.20
CA PHE A 82 -8.54 9.43 -11.84
C PHE A 82 -8.65 10.75 -11.10
N ILE A 83 -8.88 11.82 -11.86
CA ILE A 83 -9.08 13.16 -11.35
C ILE A 83 -10.36 13.76 -11.94
N SER A 84 -11.20 14.35 -11.09
CA SER A 84 -12.37 15.10 -11.55
C SER A 84 -11.97 16.42 -12.19
N SER A 85 -12.73 16.91 -13.18
CA SER A 85 -12.66 18.30 -13.64
C SER A 85 -13.55 19.19 -12.75
N PRO A 86 -12.99 20.07 -11.90
CA PRO A 86 -13.77 20.98 -11.07
C PRO A 86 -14.43 22.06 -11.93
N ALA A 87 -15.55 22.63 -11.45
CA ALA A 87 -16.24 23.71 -12.15
C ALA A 87 -15.30 24.89 -12.43
N GLY A 88 -15.29 25.36 -13.69
CA GLY A 88 -14.43 26.46 -14.13
C GLY A 88 -12.99 26.07 -14.47
N TYR A 89 -12.64 24.79 -14.41
CA TYR A 89 -11.33 24.27 -14.81
C TYR A 89 -11.48 23.28 -15.96
N THR A 90 -10.47 23.26 -16.84
CA THR A 90 -10.36 22.26 -17.90
C THR A 90 -8.95 21.69 -17.87
N PHE A 91 -8.83 20.40 -18.15
CA PHE A 91 -7.55 19.73 -18.31
C PHE A 91 -7.30 19.51 -19.80
N ASN A 92 -6.08 19.74 -20.25
CA ASN A 92 -5.67 19.26 -21.55
C ASN A 92 -5.40 17.77 -21.42
N HIS A 93 -5.97 16.97 -22.32
CA HIS A 93 -5.78 15.53 -22.32
C HIS A 93 -4.96 15.11 -23.54
N THR A 94 -3.91 14.34 -23.31
CA THR A 94 -3.19 13.64 -24.37
C THR A 94 -3.27 12.16 -24.09
N VAL A 95 -3.94 11.38 -24.95
CA VAL A 95 -4.06 9.91 -24.80
C VAL A 95 -4.55 9.53 -23.39
N TYR A 96 -5.65 10.11 -22.93
CA TYR A 96 -6.26 9.89 -21.60
C TYR A 96 -5.41 10.34 -20.39
N ILE A 97 -4.23 10.93 -20.61
CA ILE A 97 -3.40 11.50 -19.55
C ILE A 97 -3.69 13.01 -19.47
N ALA A 98 -4.09 13.49 -18.29
CA ALA A 98 -4.25 14.92 -18.03
C ALA A 98 -2.85 15.58 -17.87
N SER A 99 -2.65 16.72 -18.53
CA SER A 99 -1.41 17.52 -18.51
C SER A 99 -1.65 18.95 -18.05
#